data_AF-A0A821QRE0-F1
#
_entry.id   AF-A0A821QRE0-F1
#
_cell.length_a   1.000
_cell.length_b   1.000
_cell.length_c   1.000
_cell.angle_alpha   90.00
_cell.angle_beta   90.00
_cell.angle_gamma   90.00
#
_symmetry.space_group_name_H-M   'P 1'
#
loop_
_entity.id
_entity.type
_entity.pdbx_description
1 polymer ?
#
loop_
_entity_poly.entity_id
_entity_poly.type
_entity_poly.pdbx_seq_one_letter_code
_entity_poly.pdbx_strand_id
1 'polypeptide(L)'
;MNNTKCSNQNLNVKHITTLFEEVQNRYINKLISIDEKNITTDERHKQKLAIYESYVKDLSIQTRLLLQSLEELEKEANQRVTLLENKLKKVNASLQHHHSLSDLNKTTDNIDTEKWKLIHENLDLKQDLDSLISFINIAKRTGKWDTKRLQLKTLPFDCIFGITNDDIHISTSLHKEIQYRDERIQVLQAEIEHLKKIQNDLSKQTLNLNSLTNENEFKGQNILLTKKIDELRSKYAEECQKNEAYKMEIRLKSNQLKDLEQEFNFKKQHYEGHIHDLSNKLKTISDRHRESTTILNTDFQVKKQQVEQLTQQVEQVINEKIVFENERHDLERQCRVKDTITADLEAQIRNLERQLTANNQLIIPTEPTVLKVEYEKLDQELNSTRKRLDTIITEIKAKDVLNNKLEQDIRLLKKFHDEQLEQQVQTAASDVEQLRTEIRTLKHLSEEKADE
;
A
#
# COMPACT_ATOMS: atom_id res chain seq x y z
N MET A 1 -13.14 -2.89 16.84
CA MET A 1 -12.88 -2.35 18.20
C MET A 1 -11.87 -1.17 18.25
N ASN A 2 -11.63 -0.41 17.16
CA ASN A 2 -10.64 0.69 17.15
C ASN A 2 -11.23 2.12 17.15
N ASN A 3 -12.56 2.29 17.15
CA ASN A 3 -13.18 3.62 17.03
C ASN A 3 -13.30 4.44 18.33
N THR A 4 -12.97 3.88 19.50
CA THR A 4 -13.09 4.59 20.78
C THR A 4 -11.92 5.52 21.12
N LYS A 5 -10.78 5.45 20.41
CA LYS A 5 -9.59 6.27 20.75
C LYS A 5 -9.65 7.70 20.24
N CYS A 6 -10.26 7.97 19.09
CA CYS A 6 -10.37 9.34 18.56
C CYS A 6 -11.35 10.21 19.36
N SER A 7 -12.45 9.61 19.85
CA SER A 7 -13.47 10.35 20.62
C SER A 7 -12.94 10.85 21.97
N ASN A 8 -12.01 10.11 22.61
CA ASN A 8 -11.40 10.52 23.88
C ASN A 8 -10.43 11.70 23.78
N GLN A 9 -9.82 11.96 22.60
CA GLN A 9 -8.89 13.09 22.43
C GLN A 9 -9.64 14.43 22.39
N ASN A 10 -10.82 14.46 21.75
CA ASN A 10 -11.66 15.67 21.67
C ASN A 10 -12.28 16.06 23.01
N LEU A 11 -12.58 15.11 23.89
CA LEU A 11 -13.05 15.40 25.25
C LEU A 11 -11.96 16.08 26.10
N ASN A 12 -10.70 15.67 25.93
CA ASN A 12 -9.59 16.16 26.74
C ASN A 12 -9.22 17.61 26.39
N VAL A 13 -9.28 17.95 25.09
CA VAL A 13 -9.04 19.32 24.63
C VAL A 13 -10.12 20.28 25.17
N LYS A 14 -11.39 19.90 25.09
CA LYS A 14 -12.51 20.72 25.62
C LYS A 14 -12.36 21.00 27.12
N HIS A 15 -12.00 19.99 27.90
CA HIS A 15 -11.82 20.15 29.35
C HIS A 15 -10.66 21.10 29.72
N ILE A 16 -9.55 21.03 28.98
CA ILE A 16 -8.41 21.93 29.17
C ILE A 16 -8.80 23.38 28.85
N THR A 17 -9.54 23.61 27.76
CA THR A 17 -9.99 24.95 27.40
C THR A 17 -10.90 25.56 28.47
N THR A 18 -11.83 24.78 29.02
CA THR A 18 -12.70 25.23 30.11
C THR A 18 -11.91 25.61 31.37
N LEU A 19 -10.89 24.84 31.75
CA LEU A 19 -10.03 25.17 32.89
C LEU A 19 -9.25 26.47 32.69
N PHE A 20 -8.78 26.73 31.46
CA PHE A 20 -8.10 28.00 31.14
C PHE A 20 -9.03 29.20 31.27
N GLU A 21 -10.26 29.08 30.77
CA GLU A 21 -11.29 30.12 30.89
C GLU A 21 -11.64 30.39 32.36
N GLU A 22 -11.79 29.36 33.19
CA GLU A 22 -12.05 29.49 34.62
C GLU A 22 -10.92 30.23 35.35
N VAL A 23 -9.66 29.90 35.06
CA VAL A 23 -8.49 30.57 35.66
C VAL A 23 -8.44 32.04 35.22
N GLN A 24 -8.65 32.31 33.94
CA GLN A 24 -8.65 33.68 33.41
C GLN A 24 -9.76 34.52 34.04
N ASN A 25 -10.98 33.97 34.14
CA ASN A 25 -12.12 34.61 34.78
C ASN A 25 -11.85 34.93 36.26
N ARG A 26 -11.13 34.06 36.97
CA ARG A 26 -10.73 34.32 38.37
C ARG A 26 -9.87 35.57 38.51
N TYR A 27 -8.94 35.81 37.58
CA TYR A 27 -8.07 36.99 37.59
C TYR A 27 -8.80 38.25 37.15
N ILE A 28 -9.65 38.16 36.13
CA ILE A 28 -10.53 39.25 35.68
C ILE A 28 -11.44 39.70 36.82
N ASN A 29 -12.10 38.76 37.51
CA ASN A 29 -13.00 39.08 38.62
C ASN A 29 -12.27 39.77 39.79
N LYS A 30 -11.01 39.41 40.08
CA LYS A 30 -10.21 40.10 41.09
C LYS A 30 -9.86 41.54 40.69
N LEU A 31 -9.61 41.78 39.40
CA LEU A 31 -9.34 43.13 38.88
C LEU A 31 -10.59 44.02 38.96
N ILE A 32 -11.74 43.50 38.53
CA ILE A 32 -13.04 44.19 38.63
C ILE A 32 -13.33 44.56 40.09
N SER A 33 -13.14 43.62 41.03
CA SER A 33 -13.34 43.86 42.46
C SER A 33 -12.43 44.95 43.05
N ILE A 34 -11.26 45.20 42.47
CA ILE A 34 -10.37 46.30 42.90
C ILE A 34 -10.82 47.65 42.32
N ASP A 35 -11.36 47.65 41.10
CA ASP A 35 -11.88 48.86 40.47
C ASP A 35 -13.13 49.39 41.16
N GLU A 36 -13.95 48.50 41.71
CA GLU A 36 -15.15 48.84 42.48
C GLU A 36 -14.86 49.35 43.90
N LYS A 37 -13.63 49.20 44.41
CA LYS A 37 -13.25 49.66 45.75
C LYS A 37 -12.92 51.16 45.75
N ASN A 38 -13.48 51.87 46.73
CA ASN A 38 -13.15 53.27 47.06
C ASN A 38 -11.79 53.36 47.79
N ILE A 39 -10.72 53.03 47.09
CA ILE A 39 -9.33 53.18 47.55
C ILE A 39 -8.62 54.28 46.77
N THR A 40 -7.51 54.79 47.31
CA THR A 40 -6.69 55.79 46.63
C THR A 40 -6.12 55.22 45.33
N THR A 41 -5.92 56.10 44.34
CA THR A 41 -5.45 55.71 43.00
C THR A 41 -4.13 54.94 43.06
N ASP A 42 -3.22 55.30 43.96
CA ASP A 42 -1.92 54.64 44.11
C ASP A 42 -2.05 53.22 44.70
N GLU A 43 -2.88 53.07 45.75
CA GLU A 43 -3.16 51.77 46.36
C GLU A 43 -3.86 50.82 45.37
N ARG A 44 -4.74 51.36 44.51
CA ARG A 44 -5.39 50.62 43.42
C ARG A 44 -4.37 50.07 42.42
N HIS A 45 -3.44 50.92 41.97
CA HIS A 45 -2.38 50.48 41.04
C HIS A 45 -1.51 49.41 41.67
N LYS A 46 -1.10 49.57 42.94
CA LYS A 46 -0.29 48.59 43.66
C LYS A 46 -0.99 47.23 43.77
N GLN A 47 -2.28 47.20 44.09
CA GLN A 47 -3.04 45.95 44.16
C GLN A 47 -3.24 45.29 42.79
N LYS A 48 -3.49 46.07 41.73
CA LYS A 48 -3.55 45.55 40.35
C LYS A 48 -2.21 44.95 39.92
N LEU A 49 -1.11 45.63 40.23
CA LEU A 49 0.24 45.19 39.87
C LEU A 49 0.58 43.86 40.56
N ALA A 50 0.22 43.70 41.84
CA ALA A 50 0.36 42.43 42.56
C ALA A 50 -0.47 41.28 41.94
N ILE A 51 -1.68 41.57 41.42
CA ILE A 51 -2.48 40.57 40.70
C ILE A 51 -1.81 40.17 39.39
N TYR A 52 -1.32 41.15 38.61
CA TYR A 52 -0.63 40.87 37.35
C TYR A 52 0.65 40.07 37.58
N GLU A 53 1.43 40.38 38.60
CA GLU A 53 2.62 39.61 38.99
C GLU A 53 2.26 38.15 39.34
N SER A 54 1.18 37.95 40.12
CA SER A 54 0.69 36.62 40.45
C SER A 54 0.21 35.86 39.21
N TYR A 55 -0.49 36.54 38.29
CA TYR A 55 -0.96 35.94 37.04
C TYR A 55 0.20 35.52 36.13
N VAL A 56 1.21 36.39 35.96
CA VAL A 56 2.42 36.10 35.18
C VAL A 56 3.20 34.93 35.78
N LYS A 57 3.29 34.87 37.12
CA LYS A 57 3.93 33.76 37.82
C LYS A 57 3.21 32.43 37.59
N ASP A 58 1.89 32.41 37.72
CA ASP A 58 1.08 31.21 37.49
C ASP A 58 1.14 30.75 36.03
N LEU A 59 1.05 31.69 35.06
CA LEU A 59 1.26 31.40 33.65
C LEU A 59 2.64 30.78 33.40
N SER A 60 3.69 31.34 34.00
CA SER A 60 5.06 30.81 33.85
C SER A 60 5.19 29.38 34.39
N ILE A 61 4.49 29.04 35.49
CA ILE A 61 4.44 27.68 36.03
C ILE A 61 3.66 26.76 35.09
N GLN A 62 2.51 27.20 34.57
CA GLN A 62 1.71 26.42 33.62
C GLN A 62 2.47 26.14 32.33
N THR A 63 3.15 27.13 31.76
CA THR A 63 4.00 26.95 30.57
C THR A 63 5.11 25.94 30.82
N ARG A 64 5.76 25.99 31.99
CA ARG A 64 6.79 25.00 32.37
C ARG A 64 6.23 23.58 32.47
N LEU A 65 5.08 23.41 33.12
CA LEU A 65 4.43 22.10 33.24
C LEU A 65 3.99 21.57 31.88
N LEU A 66 3.44 22.42 31.01
CA LEU A 66 3.04 22.04 29.66
C LEU A 66 4.25 21.60 28.82
N LEU A 67 5.36 22.33 28.90
CA LEU A 67 6.62 21.94 28.25
C LEU A 67 7.10 20.57 28.74
N GLN A 68 7.10 20.34 30.05
CA GLN A 68 7.47 19.03 30.61
C GLN A 68 6.55 17.91 30.11
N SER A 69 5.23 18.12 30.09
CA SER A 69 4.29 17.13 29.56
C SER A 69 4.48 16.87 28.06
N LEU A 70 4.84 17.90 27.28
CA LEU A 70 5.17 17.75 25.86
C LEU A 70 6.45 16.93 25.67
N GLU A 71 7.50 17.19 26.46
CA GLU A 71 8.74 16.41 26.44
C GLU A 71 8.50 14.93 26.81
N GLU A 72 7.65 14.66 27.80
CA GLU A 72 7.25 13.30 28.18
C GLU A 72 6.47 12.59 27.07
N LEU A 73 5.53 13.29 26.41
CA LEU A 73 4.77 12.74 25.27
C LEU A 73 5.66 12.48 24.05
N GLU A 74 6.59 13.38 23.74
CA GLU A 74 7.57 13.19 22.67
C GLU A 74 8.44 11.95 22.95
N LYS A 75 8.91 11.81 24.18
CA LYS A 75 9.69 10.64 24.62
C LYS A 75 8.89 9.34 24.47
N GLU A 76 7.61 9.32 24.85
CA GLU A 76 6.76 8.15 24.69
C GLU A 76 6.48 7.84 23.21
N ALA A 77 6.21 8.85 22.39
CA ALA A 77 6.02 8.69 20.95
C ALA A 77 7.27 8.07 20.30
N ASN A 78 8.45 8.59 20.61
CA ASN A 78 9.73 8.07 20.12
C ASN A 78 9.98 6.61 20.57
N GLN A 79 9.64 6.26 21.82
CA GLN A 79 9.70 4.87 22.29
C GLN A 79 8.76 3.94 21.52
N ARG A 80 7.53 4.39 21.23
CA ARG A 80 6.56 3.60 20.44
C ARG A 80 7.02 3.41 19.00
N VAL A 81 7.60 4.44 18.37
CA VAL A 81 8.19 4.33 17.03
C VAL A 81 9.34 3.32 17.03
N THR A 82 10.27 3.44 17.97
CA THR A 82 11.40 2.51 18.12
C THR A 82 10.93 1.06 18.29
N LEU A 83 9.87 0.82 19.07
CA LEU A 83 9.26 -0.50 19.23
C LEU A 83 8.69 -1.04 17.90
N LEU A 84 8.00 -0.19 17.13
CA LEU A 84 7.42 -0.57 15.85
C LEU A 84 8.50 -0.86 14.80
N GLU A 85 9.55 -0.06 14.73
CA GLU A 85 10.71 -0.30 13.87
C GLU A 85 11.37 -1.65 14.19
N ASN A 86 11.54 -1.95 15.48
CA ASN A 86 12.08 -3.25 15.91
C ASN A 86 11.17 -4.42 15.52
N LYS A 87 9.83 -4.27 15.64
CA LYS A 87 8.88 -5.29 15.18
C LYS A 87 8.93 -5.46 13.66
N LEU A 88 8.97 -4.37 12.92
CA LEU A 88 9.06 -4.39 11.46
C LEU A 88 10.36 -5.07 10.99
N LYS A 89 11.48 -4.76 11.65
CA LYS A 89 12.77 -5.42 11.39
C LYS A 89 12.71 -6.92 11.64
N LYS A 90 12.05 -7.37 12.73
CA LYS A 90 11.83 -8.81 13.00
C LYS A 90 10.96 -9.49 11.94
N VAL A 91 9.86 -8.85 11.54
CA VAL A 91 9.00 -9.38 10.46
C VAL A 91 9.76 -9.47 9.15
N ASN A 92 10.53 -8.44 8.81
CA ASN A 92 11.34 -8.43 7.60
C ASN A 92 12.42 -9.52 7.62
N ALA A 93 13.09 -9.74 8.75
CA ALA A 93 14.03 -10.85 8.90
C ALA A 93 13.33 -12.23 8.77
N SER A 94 12.11 -12.37 9.30
CA SER A 94 11.31 -13.59 9.13
C SER A 94 10.89 -13.82 7.68
N LEU A 95 10.55 -12.75 6.94
CA LEU A 95 10.25 -12.81 5.52
C LEU A 95 11.48 -13.16 4.67
N GLN A 96 12.66 -12.64 5.04
CA GLN A 96 13.92 -13.03 4.42
C GLN A 96 14.28 -14.50 4.69
N HIS A 97 13.98 -15.00 5.90
CA HIS A 97 14.10 -16.44 6.19
C HIS A 97 13.10 -17.30 5.41
N HIS A 98 11.94 -16.76 5.02
CA HIS A 98 11.02 -17.37 4.05
C HIS A 98 11.50 -17.21 2.59
N HIS A 99 12.79 -17.51 2.34
CA HIS A 99 13.38 -17.61 0.99
C HIS A 99 12.66 -18.60 0.03
N SER A 100 11.60 -19.28 0.48
CA SER A 100 10.68 -20.06 -0.35
C SER A 100 10.02 -19.30 -1.49
N LEU A 101 9.98 -17.96 -1.51
CA LEU A 101 9.47 -17.20 -2.66
C LEU A 101 10.41 -17.25 -3.88
N SER A 102 11.73 -17.30 -3.66
CA SER A 102 12.71 -17.51 -4.74
C SER A 102 12.59 -18.93 -5.30
N ASP A 103 12.39 -19.92 -4.42
CA ASP A 103 12.24 -21.30 -4.83
C ASP A 103 10.89 -21.56 -5.50
N LEU A 104 9.81 -20.90 -5.06
CA LEU A 104 8.52 -20.92 -5.76
C LEU A 104 8.65 -20.33 -7.17
N ASN A 105 9.32 -19.18 -7.34
CA ASN A 105 9.50 -18.60 -8.67
C ASN A 105 10.27 -19.54 -9.61
N LYS A 106 11.32 -20.23 -9.13
CA LYS A 106 12.02 -21.25 -9.93
C LYS A 106 11.11 -22.43 -10.30
N THR A 107 10.23 -22.85 -9.40
CA THR A 107 9.27 -23.91 -9.71
C THR A 107 8.21 -23.45 -10.72
N THR A 108 7.76 -22.20 -10.63
CA THR A 108 6.81 -21.60 -11.58
C THR A 108 7.44 -21.48 -12.97
N ASP A 109 8.69 -21.02 -13.06
CA ASP A 109 9.43 -20.93 -14.32
C ASP A 109 9.66 -22.31 -14.97
N ASN A 110 9.92 -23.35 -14.15
CA ASN A 110 10.00 -24.73 -14.62
C ASN A 110 8.65 -25.26 -15.14
N ILE A 111 7.56 -24.95 -14.44
CA ILE A 111 6.20 -25.37 -14.87
C ILE A 111 5.81 -24.66 -16.17
N ASP A 112 6.12 -23.37 -16.31
CA ASP A 112 5.81 -22.62 -17.52
C ASP A 112 6.62 -23.11 -18.73
N THR A 113 7.89 -23.45 -18.54
CA THR A 113 8.71 -24.06 -19.60
C THR A 113 8.21 -25.43 -20.02
N GLU A 114 7.76 -26.27 -19.08
CA GLU A 114 7.19 -27.59 -19.38
C GLU A 114 5.83 -27.48 -20.07
N LYS A 115 4.99 -26.53 -19.63
CA LYS A 115 3.72 -26.19 -20.28
C LYS A 115 3.93 -25.75 -21.73
N TRP A 116 4.93 -24.90 -22.00
CA TRP A 116 5.25 -24.48 -23.37
C TRP A 116 5.65 -25.66 -24.27
N LYS A 117 6.44 -26.61 -23.76
CA LYS A 117 6.80 -27.84 -24.49
C LYS A 117 5.57 -28.67 -24.84
N LEU A 118 4.67 -28.90 -23.87
CA LEU A 118 3.45 -29.68 -24.09
C LEU A 118 2.47 -29.01 -25.06
N ILE A 119 2.39 -27.68 -25.05
CA ILE A 119 1.57 -26.93 -26.01
C ILE A 119 2.13 -27.10 -27.43
N HIS A 120 3.45 -27.02 -27.59
CA HIS A 120 4.08 -27.18 -28.90
C HIS A 120 3.94 -28.61 -29.43
N GLU A 121 4.14 -29.61 -28.56
CA GLU A 121 3.94 -31.02 -28.90
C GLU A 121 2.48 -31.31 -29.31
N ASN A 122 1.49 -30.77 -28.58
CA ASN A 122 0.09 -30.90 -28.98
C ASN A 122 -0.21 -30.24 -30.33
N LEU A 123 0.43 -29.11 -30.62
CA LEU A 123 0.27 -28.43 -31.91
C LEU A 123 0.84 -29.28 -33.05
N ASP A 124 2.02 -29.86 -32.87
CA ASP A 124 2.65 -30.72 -33.85
C ASP A 124 1.86 -32.03 -34.02
N LEU A 125 1.39 -32.66 -32.93
CA LEU A 125 0.51 -33.84 -32.98
C LEU A 125 -0.79 -33.55 -33.74
N LYS A 126 -1.37 -32.37 -33.55
CA LYS A 126 -2.58 -31.98 -34.28
C LYS A 126 -2.32 -31.87 -35.78
N GLN A 127 -1.20 -31.27 -36.17
CA GLN A 127 -0.79 -31.18 -37.59
C GLN A 127 -0.51 -32.57 -38.19
N ASP A 128 0.10 -33.46 -37.41
CA ASP A 128 0.35 -34.84 -37.81
C ASP A 128 -0.95 -35.61 -38.02
N LEU A 129 -1.92 -35.41 -37.13
CA LEU A 129 -3.24 -36.02 -37.21
C LEU A 129 -4.02 -35.49 -38.42
N ASP A 130 -4.00 -34.18 -38.68
CA ASP A 130 -4.60 -33.59 -39.87
C ASP A 130 -3.95 -34.11 -41.17
N SER A 131 -2.62 -34.29 -41.15
CA SER A 131 -1.86 -34.86 -42.27
C SER A 131 -2.21 -36.33 -42.52
N LEU A 132 -2.36 -37.13 -41.47
CA LEU A 132 -2.83 -38.52 -41.55
C LEU A 132 -4.26 -38.61 -42.06
N ILE A 133 -5.18 -37.75 -41.58
CA ILE A 133 -6.56 -37.70 -42.07
C ILE A 133 -6.59 -37.38 -43.57
N SER A 134 -5.81 -36.37 -43.99
CA SER A 134 -5.68 -35.99 -45.40
C SER A 134 -5.16 -37.15 -46.25
N PHE A 135 -4.10 -37.83 -45.77
CA PHE A 135 -3.53 -39.00 -46.42
C PHE A 135 -4.54 -40.15 -46.58
N ILE A 136 -5.26 -40.51 -45.52
CA ILE A 136 -6.30 -41.54 -45.55
C ILE A 136 -7.41 -41.17 -46.54
N ASN A 137 -7.84 -39.90 -46.57
CA ASN A 137 -8.87 -39.44 -47.49
C ASN A 137 -8.42 -39.49 -48.95
N ILE A 138 -7.15 -39.18 -49.23
CA ILE A 138 -6.57 -39.32 -50.57
C ILE A 138 -6.49 -40.80 -50.97
N ALA A 139 -6.03 -41.67 -50.06
CA ALA A 139 -5.97 -43.11 -50.30
C ALA A 139 -7.36 -43.70 -50.56
N LYS A 140 -8.38 -43.29 -49.81
CA LYS A 140 -9.78 -43.69 -50.04
C LYS A 140 -10.31 -43.27 -51.41
N ARG A 141 -9.94 -42.08 -51.89
CA ARG A 141 -10.40 -41.56 -53.20
C ARG A 141 -9.65 -42.19 -54.38
N THR A 142 -8.37 -42.49 -54.22
CA THR A 142 -7.50 -42.94 -55.32
C THR A 142 -7.27 -44.45 -55.33
N GLY A 143 -7.59 -45.15 -54.24
CA GLY A 143 -7.32 -46.58 -54.04
C GLY A 143 -5.82 -46.90 -53.87
N LYS A 144 -4.95 -45.91 -53.74
CA LYS A 144 -3.49 -46.09 -53.63
C LYS A 144 -2.94 -45.40 -52.39
N TRP A 145 -2.09 -46.10 -51.65
CA TRP A 145 -1.36 -45.57 -50.49
C TRP A 145 -0.03 -44.95 -50.96
N ASP A 146 -0.03 -43.65 -51.30
CA ASP A 146 1.20 -42.92 -51.68
C ASP A 146 1.86 -42.29 -50.44
N THR A 147 2.69 -43.08 -49.76
CA THR A 147 3.32 -42.73 -48.48
C THR A 147 4.36 -41.61 -48.59
N LYS A 148 4.84 -41.30 -49.81
CA LYS A 148 5.89 -40.30 -50.04
C LYS A 148 5.49 -38.87 -49.66
N ARG A 149 4.17 -38.62 -49.53
CA ARG A 149 3.60 -37.30 -49.21
C ARG A 149 3.29 -37.11 -47.73
N LEU A 150 3.37 -38.17 -46.92
CA LEU A 150 3.08 -38.09 -45.50
C LEU A 150 4.34 -37.68 -44.74
N GLN A 151 4.36 -36.43 -44.29
CA GLN A 151 5.41 -35.91 -43.41
C GLN A 151 4.78 -35.65 -42.04
N LEU A 152 5.34 -36.30 -41.02
CA LEU A 152 4.92 -36.14 -39.63
C LEU A 152 6.07 -35.53 -38.84
N LYS A 153 5.74 -34.62 -37.93
CA LYS A 153 6.69 -33.81 -37.16
C LYS A 153 7.06 -34.47 -35.85
N THR A 154 6.12 -35.12 -35.18
CA THR A 154 6.33 -35.72 -33.85
C THR A 154 6.77 -37.17 -33.91
N LEU A 155 6.30 -37.91 -34.91
CA LEU A 155 6.55 -39.34 -35.04
C LEU A 155 7.25 -39.64 -36.37
N PRO A 156 8.46 -40.22 -36.36
CA PRO A 156 9.08 -40.66 -37.60
C PRO A 156 8.20 -41.73 -38.25
N PHE A 157 8.12 -41.69 -39.58
CA PHE A 157 7.26 -42.54 -40.39
C PHE A 157 7.36 -44.02 -40.03
N ASP A 158 8.58 -44.48 -39.72
CA ASP A 158 8.91 -45.85 -39.35
C ASP A 158 8.22 -46.33 -38.06
N CYS A 159 7.85 -45.42 -37.15
CA CYS A 159 7.12 -45.78 -35.93
C CYS A 159 5.64 -46.09 -36.18
N ILE A 160 5.05 -45.55 -37.24
CA ILE A 160 3.62 -45.73 -37.54
C ILE A 160 3.39 -46.85 -38.53
N PHE A 161 4.22 -46.91 -39.57
CA PHE A 161 4.05 -47.88 -40.66
C PHE A 161 5.05 -49.05 -40.60
N GLY A 162 5.96 -49.03 -39.61
CA GLY A 162 7.12 -49.92 -39.59
C GLY A 162 8.19 -49.46 -40.58
N ILE A 163 9.44 -49.87 -40.37
CA ILE A 163 10.54 -49.62 -41.31
C ILE A 163 10.17 -50.27 -42.65
N THR A 164 9.76 -49.47 -43.63
CA THR A 164 9.53 -49.93 -45.00
C THR A 164 10.84 -49.84 -45.78
N ASN A 165 11.79 -50.70 -45.45
CA ASN A 165 12.92 -50.99 -46.32
C ASN A 165 12.95 -52.50 -46.55
N ASP A 166 12.92 -52.86 -47.84
CA ASP A 166 12.84 -54.23 -48.38
C ASP A 166 14.02 -55.16 -48.03
N ASP A 167 14.91 -54.77 -47.13
CA ASP A 167 15.95 -55.63 -46.57
C ASP A 167 16.33 -55.01 -45.23
N ILE A 168 16.12 -55.71 -44.12
CA ILE A 168 16.90 -55.69 -42.86
C ILE A 168 16.10 -56.42 -41.77
N HIS A 169 16.60 -57.61 -41.41
CA HIS A 169 16.53 -58.26 -40.11
C HIS A 169 15.45 -57.75 -39.13
N ILE A 170 14.30 -58.44 -39.15
CA ILE A 170 13.35 -58.43 -38.04
C ILE A 170 14.07 -58.96 -36.80
N SER A 171 14.46 -57.98 -36.00
CA SER A 171 15.12 -58.05 -34.71
C SER A 171 14.53 -59.16 -33.84
N THR A 172 15.45 -59.97 -33.32
CA THR A 172 15.37 -61.06 -32.32
C THR A 172 14.31 -60.97 -31.21
N SER A 173 13.70 -59.81 -30.98
CA SER A 173 12.61 -59.65 -30.01
C SER A 173 11.32 -60.29 -30.50
N LEU A 174 10.91 -60.06 -31.75
CA LEU A 174 9.67 -60.62 -32.29
C LEU A 174 9.79 -62.14 -32.47
N HIS A 175 11.00 -62.63 -32.79
CA HIS A 175 11.26 -64.07 -32.89
C HIS A 175 11.15 -64.77 -31.54
N LYS A 176 11.62 -64.14 -30.44
CA LYS A 176 11.45 -64.68 -29.08
C LYS A 176 10.00 -64.66 -28.63
N GLU A 177 9.25 -63.63 -29.00
CA GLU A 177 7.84 -63.52 -28.62
C GLU A 177 6.96 -64.50 -29.42
N ILE A 178 7.25 -64.68 -30.72
CA ILE A 178 6.64 -65.72 -31.56
C ILE A 178 7.03 -67.11 -31.05
N GLN A 179 8.30 -67.33 -30.71
CA GLN A 179 8.76 -68.60 -30.14
C GLN A 179 8.07 -68.92 -28.80
N TYR A 180 7.97 -67.94 -27.90
CA TYR A 180 7.24 -68.13 -26.63
C TYR A 180 5.75 -68.40 -26.86
N ARG A 181 5.15 -67.74 -27.86
CA ARG A 181 3.76 -67.97 -28.23
C ARG A 181 3.56 -69.35 -28.85
N ASP A 182 4.48 -69.83 -29.67
CA ASP A 182 4.46 -71.15 -30.28
C ASP A 182 4.70 -72.26 -29.25
N GLU A 183 5.63 -72.06 -28.31
CA GLU A 183 5.84 -72.94 -27.15
C GLU A 183 4.58 -73.02 -26.27
N ARG A 184 3.93 -71.88 -26.01
CA ARG A 184 2.66 -71.82 -25.26
C ARG A 184 1.53 -72.53 -26.01
N ILE A 185 1.45 -72.37 -27.33
CA ILE A 185 0.47 -73.06 -28.17
C ILE A 185 0.72 -74.57 -28.15
N GLN A 186 1.98 -75.03 -28.21
CA GLN A 186 2.30 -76.46 -28.11
C GLN A 186 1.93 -77.04 -26.75
N VAL A 187 2.18 -76.32 -25.65
CA VAL A 187 1.77 -76.76 -24.30
C VAL A 187 0.25 -76.87 -24.21
N LEU A 188 -0.49 -75.87 -24.71
CA LEU A 188 -1.95 -75.90 -24.72
C LEU A 188 -2.51 -76.99 -25.65
N GLN A 189 -1.86 -77.27 -26.78
CA GLN A 189 -2.23 -78.37 -27.66
C GLN A 189 -1.98 -79.73 -27.02
N ALA A 190 -0.86 -79.90 -26.30
CA ALA A 190 -0.59 -81.11 -25.53
C ALA A 190 -1.58 -81.28 -24.37
N GLU A 191 -1.98 -80.20 -23.72
CA GLU A 191 -3.00 -80.21 -22.66
C GLU A 191 -4.39 -80.55 -23.23
N ILE A 192 -4.76 -80.01 -24.39
CA ILE A 192 -5.99 -80.37 -25.09
C ILE A 192 -5.97 -81.85 -25.52
N GLU A 193 -4.86 -82.37 -26.05
CA GLU A 193 -4.75 -83.80 -26.38
C GLU A 193 -4.79 -84.68 -25.13
N HIS A 194 -4.19 -84.25 -24.03
CA HIS A 194 -4.30 -84.92 -22.74
C HIS A 194 -5.76 -84.92 -22.23
N LEU A 195 -6.46 -83.79 -22.33
CA LEU A 195 -7.87 -83.68 -21.97
C LEU A 195 -8.78 -84.53 -22.89
N LYS A 196 -8.50 -84.58 -24.19
CA LYS A 196 -9.19 -85.49 -25.12
C LYS A 196 -8.91 -86.96 -24.80
N LYS A 197 -7.69 -87.30 -24.37
CA LYS A 197 -7.34 -88.65 -23.94
C LYS A 197 -8.09 -89.02 -22.66
N ILE A 198 -8.14 -88.12 -21.67
CA ILE A 198 -8.96 -88.27 -20.47
C ILE A 198 -10.44 -88.41 -20.84
N GLN A 199 -10.95 -87.59 -21.77
CA GLN A 199 -12.33 -87.66 -22.22
C GLN A 199 -12.64 -88.99 -22.92
N ASN A 200 -11.73 -89.49 -23.76
CA ASN A 200 -11.85 -90.80 -24.41
C ASN A 200 -11.75 -91.94 -23.41
N ASP A 201 -10.86 -91.85 -22.42
CA ASP A 201 -10.73 -92.86 -21.36
C ASP A 201 -11.96 -92.85 -20.44
N LEU A 202 -12.53 -91.68 -20.16
CA LEU A 202 -13.82 -91.53 -19.47
C LEU A 202 -14.98 -92.08 -20.31
N SER A 203 -15.06 -91.78 -21.61
CA SER A 203 -16.08 -92.35 -22.50
C SER A 203 -15.95 -93.88 -22.64
N LYS A 204 -14.73 -94.42 -22.66
CA LYS A 204 -14.48 -95.88 -22.61
C LYS A 204 -14.86 -96.47 -21.26
N GLN A 205 -14.60 -95.78 -20.15
CA GLN A 205 -15.08 -96.19 -18.82
C GLN A 205 -16.61 -96.12 -18.74
N THR A 206 -17.26 -95.14 -19.37
CA THR A 206 -18.72 -95.00 -19.39
C THR A 206 -19.36 -96.09 -20.27
N LEU A 207 -18.68 -96.50 -21.35
CA LEU A 207 -19.06 -97.66 -22.16
C LEU A 207 -18.81 -99.00 -21.44
N ASN A 208 -17.76 -99.13 -20.62
CA ASN A 208 -17.53 -100.30 -19.77
C ASN A 208 -18.51 -100.38 -18.57
N LEU A 209 -18.93 -99.25 -18.01
CA LEU A 209 -19.93 -99.17 -16.93
C LEU A 209 -21.32 -99.62 -17.36
N ASN A 210 -21.63 -99.57 -18.66
CA ASN A 210 -22.88 -100.12 -19.21
C ASN A 210 -22.85 -101.66 -19.39
N SER A 211 -21.74 -102.34 -19.10
CA SER A 211 -21.60 -103.81 -19.20
C SER A 211 -21.39 -104.52 -17.85
N LEU A 212 -21.40 -103.77 -16.74
CA LEU A 212 -21.35 -104.30 -15.38
C LEU A 212 -22.58 -103.87 -14.59
N THR A 213 -23.73 -104.41 -14.99
CA THR A 213 -24.89 -104.54 -14.11
C THR A 213 -24.58 -105.60 -13.04
N ASN A 214 -23.95 -105.18 -11.95
CA ASN A 214 -24.02 -105.87 -10.68
C ASN A 214 -24.53 -104.88 -9.63
N GLU A 215 -25.78 -105.07 -9.21
CA GLU A 215 -26.62 -104.14 -8.44
C GLU A 215 -26.11 -103.79 -7.03
N ASN A 216 -24.99 -104.36 -6.57
CA ASN A 216 -24.50 -104.16 -5.20
C ASN A 216 -23.31 -103.19 -5.07
N GLU A 217 -22.58 -102.85 -6.13
CA GLU A 217 -21.54 -101.79 -6.08
C GLU A 217 -22.09 -100.39 -6.43
N PHE A 218 -23.20 -100.32 -7.17
CA PHE A 218 -23.86 -99.06 -7.54
C PHE A 218 -24.42 -98.29 -6.35
N LYS A 219 -24.85 -98.95 -5.27
CA LYS A 219 -25.32 -98.27 -4.05
C LYS A 219 -24.19 -97.50 -3.35
N GLY A 220 -22.98 -98.05 -3.31
CA GLY A 220 -21.82 -97.38 -2.69
C GLY A 220 -21.38 -96.14 -3.46
N GLN A 221 -21.31 -96.23 -4.80
CA GLN A 221 -20.98 -95.08 -5.65
C GLN A 221 -22.09 -94.02 -5.67
N ASN A 222 -23.38 -94.41 -5.63
CA ASN A 222 -24.47 -93.44 -5.51
C ASN A 222 -24.42 -92.69 -4.18
N ILE A 223 -24.13 -93.35 -3.06
CA ILE A 223 -23.97 -92.68 -1.76
C ILE A 223 -22.81 -91.68 -1.79
N LEU A 224 -21.68 -92.04 -2.43
CA LEU A 224 -20.52 -91.16 -2.59
C LEU A 224 -20.83 -89.95 -3.49
N LEU A 225 -21.57 -90.16 -4.58
CA LEU A 225 -22.04 -89.11 -5.48
C LEU A 225 -23.02 -88.15 -4.79
N THR A 226 -24.00 -88.67 -4.05
CA THR A 226 -24.94 -87.84 -3.28
C THR A 226 -24.21 -87.00 -2.24
N LYS A 227 -23.25 -87.59 -1.50
CA LYS A 227 -22.43 -86.85 -0.54
C LYS A 227 -21.61 -85.73 -1.20
N LYS A 228 -21.07 -85.98 -2.40
CA LYS A 228 -20.31 -84.98 -3.16
C LYS A 228 -21.20 -83.87 -3.73
N ILE A 229 -22.43 -84.20 -4.13
CA ILE A 229 -23.44 -83.21 -4.55
C ILE A 229 -23.83 -82.32 -3.36
N ASP A 230 -24.04 -82.89 -2.18
CA ASP A 230 -24.37 -82.12 -0.98
C ASP A 230 -23.19 -81.23 -0.54
N GLU A 231 -21.94 -81.72 -0.61
CA GLU A 231 -20.75 -80.88 -0.39
C GLU A 231 -20.65 -79.72 -1.40
N LEU A 232 -20.91 -79.97 -2.68
CA LEU A 232 -20.91 -78.92 -3.71
C LEU A 232 -22.03 -77.90 -3.49
N ARG A 233 -23.22 -78.36 -3.07
CA ARG A 233 -24.34 -77.48 -2.70
C ARG A 233 -24.00 -76.62 -1.48
N SER A 234 -23.35 -77.21 -0.47
CA SER A 234 -22.88 -76.48 0.72
C SER A 234 -21.85 -75.41 0.33
N LYS A 235 -20.84 -75.77 -0.48
CA LYS A 235 -19.84 -74.81 -0.98
C LYS A 235 -20.46 -73.69 -1.81
N TYR A 236 -21.42 -74.02 -2.69
CA TYR A 236 -22.13 -73.02 -3.48
C TYR A 236 -22.97 -72.08 -2.60
N ALA A 237 -23.62 -72.59 -1.56
CA ALA A 237 -24.36 -71.77 -0.60
C ALA A 237 -23.43 -70.82 0.17
N GLU A 238 -22.27 -71.29 0.63
CA GLU A 238 -21.23 -70.44 1.25
C GLU A 238 -20.72 -69.36 0.29
N GLU A 239 -20.47 -69.71 -0.97
CA GLU A 239 -20.02 -68.75 -2.00
C GLU A 239 -21.08 -67.68 -2.27
N CYS A 240 -22.36 -68.07 -2.34
CA CYS A 240 -23.49 -67.15 -2.45
C CYS A 240 -23.58 -66.19 -1.24
N GLN A 241 -23.36 -66.68 -0.02
CA GLN A 241 -23.33 -65.83 1.18
C GLN A 241 -22.16 -64.84 1.15
N LYS A 242 -20.97 -65.29 0.74
CA LYS A 242 -19.80 -64.40 0.56
C LYS A 242 -20.09 -63.32 -0.49
N ASN A 243 -20.71 -63.68 -1.61
CA ASN A 243 -21.06 -62.73 -2.66
C ASN A 243 -22.05 -61.66 -2.19
N GLU A 244 -23.07 -62.03 -1.39
CA GLU A 244 -23.96 -61.04 -0.76
C GLU A 244 -23.23 -60.15 0.25
N ALA A 245 -22.30 -60.69 1.04
CA ALA A 245 -21.45 -59.89 1.92
C ALA A 245 -20.60 -58.87 1.14
N TYR A 246 -19.98 -59.28 0.03
CA TYR A 246 -19.23 -58.36 -0.85
C TYR A 246 -20.12 -57.28 -1.47
N LYS A 247 -21.34 -57.62 -1.91
CA LYS A 247 -22.30 -56.61 -2.40
C LYS A 247 -22.66 -55.59 -1.31
N MET A 248 -22.83 -56.04 -0.07
CA MET A 248 -23.12 -55.17 1.06
C MET A 248 -21.93 -54.24 1.36
N GLU A 249 -20.71 -54.76 1.32
CA GLU A 249 -19.47 -53.97 1.49
C GLU A 249 -19.31 -52.93 0.37
N ILE A 250 -19.58 -53.29 -0.88
CA ILE A 250 -19.55 -52.37 -2.03
C ILE A 250 -20.57 -51.25 -1.85
N ARG A 251 -21.80 -51.56 -1.38
CA ARG A 251 -22.81 -50.54 -1.09
C ARG A 251 -22.37 -49.59 0.01
N LEU A 252 -21.77 -50.12 1.09
CA LEU A 252 -21.25 -49.30 2.19
C LEU A 252 -20.15 -48.35 1.69
N LYS A 253 -19.16 -48.85 0.95
CA LYS A 253 -18.08 -48.02 0.38
C LYS A 253 -18.60 -47.02 -0.64
N SER A 254 -19.61 -47.38 -1.42
CA SER A 254 -20.27 -46.46 -2.37
C SER A 254 -20.95 -45.28 -1.65
N ASN A 255 -21.60 -45.53 -0.52
CA ASN A 255 -22.18 -44.46 0.29
C ASN A 255 -21.10 -43.58 0.92
N GLN A 256 -20.04 -44.17 1.47
CA GLN A 256 -18.90 -43.40 2.01
C GLN A 256 -18.24 -42.50 0.97
N LEU A 257 -18.10 -42.97 -0.28
CA LEU A 257 -17.59 -42.15 -1.39
C LEU A 257 -18.50 -40.98 -1.71
N LYS A 258 -19.83 -41.16 -1.68
CA LYS A 258 -20.78 -40.06 -1.89
C LYS A 258 -20.71 -39.02 -0.78
N ASP A 259 -20.59 -39.44 0.47
CA ASP A 259 -20.48 -38.52 1.61
C ASP A 259 -19.18 -37.70 1.52
N LEU A 260 -18.05 -38.34 1.17
CA LEU A 260 -16.77 -37.67 0.94
C LEU A 260 -16.82 -36.71 -0.26
N GLU A 261 -17.52 -37.07 -1.33
CA GLU A 261 -17.71 -36.20 -2.51
C GLU A 261 -18.54 -34.96 -2.16
N GLN A 262 -19.58 -35.11 -1.35
CA GLN A 262 -20.36 -33.98 -0.82
C GLN A 262 -19.52 -33.08 0.09
N GLU A 263 -18.75 -33.65 1.01
CA GLU A 263 -17.85 -32.89 1.89
C GLU A 263 -16.79 -32.12 1.08
N PHE A 264 -16.21 -32.77 0.06
CA PHE A 264 -15.25 -32.15 -0.84
C PHE A 264 -15.87 -30.97 -1.61
N ASN A 265 -17.08 -31.16 -2.17
CA ASN A 265 -17.77 -30.10 -2.89
C ASN A 265 -18.15 -28.92 -1.99
N PHE A 266 -18.58 -29.18 -0.75
CA PHE A 266 -18.84 -28.13 0.23
C PHE A 266 -17.59 -27.33 0.56
N LYS A 267 -16.47 -28.01 0.84
CA LYS A 267 -15.18 -27.35 1.11
C LYS A 267 -14.69 -26.56 -0.11
N LYS A 268 -14.83 -27.11 -1.31
CA LYS A 268 -14.50 -26.42 -2.57
C LYS A 268 -15.27 -25.11 -2.71
N GLN A 269 -16.60 -25.14 -2.55
CA GLN A 269 -17.44 -23.95 -2.62
C GLN A 269 -17.06 -22.90 -1.55
N HIS A 270 -16.75 -23.35 -0.33
CA HIS A 270 -16.28 -22.47 0.74
C HIS A 270 -14.95 -21.78 0.38
N TYR A 271 -13.97 -22.51 -0.16
CA TYR A 271 -12.71 -21.92 -0.60
C TYR A 271 -12.86 -21.00 -1.80
N GLU A 272 -13.73 -21.32 -2.76
CA GLU A 272 -14.07 -20.43 -3.88
C GLU A 272 -14.67 -19.11 -3.39
N GLY A 273 -15.55 -19.15 -2.40
CA GLY A 273 -16.08 -17.96 -1.73
C GLY A 273 -14.98 -17.13 -1.04
N HIS A 274 -14.09 -17.79 -0.29
CA HIS A 274 -12.98 -17.09 0.37
C HIS A 274 -11.98 -16.46 -0.63
N ILE A 275 -11.71 -17.14 -1.75
CA ILE A 275 -10.88 -16.59 -2.84
C ILE A 275 -11.57 -15.37 -3.46
N HIS A 276 -12.88 -15.42 -3.67
CA HIS A 276 -13.64 -14.28 -4.19
C HIS A 276 -13.57 -13.07 -3.25
N ASP A 277 -13.75 -13.28 -1.95
CA ASP A 277 -13.64 -12.23 -0.93
C ASP A 277 -12.25 -11.61 -0.87
N LEU A 278 -11.19 -12.44 -0.93
CA LEU A 278 -9.81 -11.96 -0.98
C LEU A 278 -9.54 -11.16 -2.26
N SER A 279 -10.06 -11.60 -3.40
CA SER A 279 -9.95 -10.89 -4.68
C SER A 279 -10.64 -9.52 -4.61
N ASN A 280 -11.82 -9.43 -4.00
CA ASN A 280 -12.53 -8.17 -3.80
C ASN A 280 -11.76 -7.22 -2.87
N LYS A 281 -11.20 -7.75 -1.76
CA LYS A 281 -10.34 -6.96 -0.84
C LYS A 281 -9.10 -6.45 -1.56
N LEU A 282 -8.44 -7.27 -2.38
CA LEU A 282 -7.27 -6.88 -3.16
C LEU A 282 -7.62 -5.76 -4.16
N LYS A 283 -8.77 -5.88 -4.83
CA LYS A 283 -9.29 -4.84 -5.73
C LYS A 283 -9.51 -3.52 -5.01
N THR A 284 -10.17 -3.53 -3.84
CA THR A 284 -10.36 -2.32 -3.02
C THR A 284 -9.05 -1.68 -2.59
N ILE A 285 -8.04 -2.48 -2.20
CA ILE A 285 -6.70 -1.98 -1.86
C ILE A 285 -6.03 -1.35 -3.08
N SER A 286 -6.12 -1.99 -4.25
CA SER A 286 -5.58 -1.47 -5.51
C SER A 286 -6.23 -0.14 -5.91
N ASP A 287 -7.54 -0.02 -5.78
CA ASP A 287 -8.29 1.19 -6.10
C ASP A 287 -7.88 2.34 -5.17
N ARG A 288 -7.77 2.09 -3.85
CA ARG A 288 -7.27 3.08 -2.89
C ARG A 288 -5.83 3.50 -3.15
N HIS A 289 -4.96 2.57 -3.55
CA HIS A 289 -3.58 2.89 -3.90
C HIS A 289 -3.52 3.81 -5.13
N ARG A 290 -4.36 3.54 -6.14
CA ARG A 290 -4.47 4.38 -7.33
C ARG A 290 -4.98 5.79 -7.00
N GLU A 291 -5.98 5.89 -6.13
CA GLU A 291 -6.49 7.18 -5.64
C GLU A 291 -5.41 7.96 -4.88
N SER A 292 -4.72 7.31 -3.93
CA SER A 292 -3.62 7.92 -3.18
C SER A 292 -2.48 8.41 -4.08
N THR A 293 -2.13 7.64 -5.11
CA THR A 293 -1.11 8.04 -6.11
C THR A 293 -1.57 9.25 -6.91
N THR A 294 -2.85 9.33 -7.24
CA THR A 294 -3.42 10.47 -7.98
C THR A 294 -3.37 11.74 -7.13
N ILE A 295 -3.76 11.65 -5.85
CA ILE A 295 -3.67 12.76 -4.88
C ILE A 295 -2.23 13.24 -4.72
N LEU A 296 -1.27 12.31 -4.54
CA LEU A 296 0.15 12.65 -4.42
C LEU A 296 0.68 13.38 -5.65
N ASN A 297 0.30 12.93 -6.85
CA ASN A 297 0.68 13.60 -8.10
C ASN A 297 0.08 14.99 -8.21
N THR A 298 -1.16 15.20 -7.77
CA THR A 298 -1.77 16.53 -7.76
C THR A 298 -1.08 17.47 -6.76
N ASP A 299 -0.76 17.01 -5.55
CA ASP A 299 -0.01 17.80 -4.55
C ASP A 299 1.39 18.16 -5.08
N PHE A 300 2.07 17.22 -5.73
CA PHE A 300 3.36 17.46 -6.36
C PHE A 300 3.30 18.55 -7.44
N GLN A 301 2.27 18.53 -8.29
CA GLN A 301 2.10 19.57 -9.32
C GLN A 301 1.82 20.95 -8.71
N VAL A 302 0.99 21.03 -7.66
CA VAL A 302 0.71 22.28 -6.95
C VAL A 302 1.98 22.84 -6.31
N LYS A 303 2.76 22.01 -5.62
CA LYS A 303 4.05 22.42 -5.04
C LYS A 303 5.06 22.85 -6.09
N LYS A 304 5.10 22.17 -7.23
CA LYS A 304 5.94 22.56 -8.36
C LYS A 304 5.58 23.97 -8.87
N GLN A 305 4.28 24.27 -9.03
CA GLN A 305 3.82 25.60 -9.42
C GLN A 305 4.16 26.67 -8.37
N GLN A 306 4.04 26.36 -7.08
CA GLN A 306 4.42 27.28 -6.00
C GLN A 306 5.92 27.61 -6.02
N VAL A 307 6.78 26.60 -6.23
CA VAL A 307 8.24 26.81 -6.36
C VAL A 307 8.56 27.68 -7.57
N GLU A 308 7.87 27.48 -8.70
CA GLU A 308 8.04 28.29 -9.90
C GLU A 308 7.63 29.75 -9.67
N GLN A 309 6.52 30.01 -8.99
CA GLN A 309 6.09 31.35 -8.60
C GLN A 309 7.08 32.04 -7.65
N LEU A 310 7.57 31.33 -6.63
CA LEU A 310 8.58 31.86 -5.71
C LEU A 310 9.90 32.17 -6.43
N THR A 311 10.29 31.34 -7.40
CA THR A 311 11.48 31.56 -8.22
C THR A 311 11.35 32.87 -9.01
N GLN A 312 10.19 33.11 -9.63
CA GLN A 312 9.92 34.36 -10.35
C GLN A 312 9.94 35.59 -9.42
N GLN A 313 9.38 35.48 -8.20
CA GLN A 313 9.43 36.57 -7.21
C GLN A 313 10.86 36.88 -6.77
N VAL A 314 11.68 35.86 -6.54
CA VAL A 314 13.11 36.04 -6.19
C VAL A 314 13.85 36.73 -7.33
N GLU A 315 13.61 36.33 -8.58
CA GLU A 315 14.22 36.97 -9.75
C GLU A 315 13.81 38.44 -9.89
N GLN A 316 12.55 38.77 -9.63
CA GLN A 316 12.08 40.17 -9.59
C GLN A 316 12.83 40.99 -8.53
N VAL A 317 12.94 40.47 -7.30
CA VAL A 317 13.64 41.16 -6.20
C VAL A 317 15.14 41.34 -6.51
N ILE A 318 15.77 40.37 -7.18
CA ILE A 318 17.16 40.50 -7.63
C ILE A 318 17.29 41.64 -8.64
N ASN A 319 16.37 41.74 -9.61
CA ASN A 319 16.37 42.80 -10.59
C ASN A 319 16.16 44.18 -9.95
N GLU A 320 15.22 44.29 -9.01
CA GLU A 320 14.98 45.52 -8.24
C GLU A 320 16.23 45.92 -7.43
N LYS A 321 16.89 44.95 -6.77
CA LYS A 321 18.15 45.19 -6.06
C LYS A 321 19.23 45.76 -6.97
N ILE A 322 19.40 45.20 -8.18
CA ILE A 322 20.38 45.70 -9.17
C ILE A 322 20.08 47.15 -9.54
N VAL A 323 18.80 47.50 -9.74
CA VAL A 323 18.39 48.89 -10.02
C VAL A 323 18.77 49.82 -8.86
N PHE A 324 18.45 49.45 -7.62
CA PHE A 324 18.79 50.27 -6.44
C PHE A 324 20.31 50.38 -6.21
N GLU A 325 21.08 49.34 -6.49
CA GLU A 325 22.54 49.39 -6.41
C GLU A 325 23.13 50.38 -7.44
N ASN A 326 22.59 50.41 -8.66
CA ASN A 326 22.97 51.38 -9.68
C ASN A 326 22.61 52.82 -9.27
N GLU A 327 21.39 53.05 -8.78
CA GLU A 327 20.95 54.36 -8.29
C GLU A 327 21.82 54.84 -7.13
N ARG A 328 22.18 53.95 -6.20
CA ARG A 328 23.10 54.26 -5.09
C ARG A 328 24.45 54.71 -5.62
N HIS A 329 25.02 54.01 -6.60
CA HIS A 329 26.31 54.40 -7.19
C HIS A 329 26.26 55.74 -7.92
N ASP A 330 25.14 56.04 -8.60
CA ASP A 330 24.94 57.35 -9.23
C ASP A 330 24.84 58.47 -8.19
N LEU A 331 24.11 58.25 -7.09
CA LEU A 331 24.03 59.21 -5.97
C LEU A 331 25.38 59.41 -5.28
N GLU A 332 26.14 58.34 -5.03
CA GLU A 332 27.50 58.42 -4.50
C GLU A 332 28.40 59.28 -5.40
N ARG A 333 28.27 59.12 -6.73
CA ARG A 333 29.01 59.93 -7.70
C ARG A 333 28.61 61.41 -7.62
N GLN A 334 27.31 61.70 -7.52
CA GLN A 334 26.82 63.09 -7.38
C GLN A 334 27.31 63.73 -6.08
N CYS A 335 27.31 63.01 -4.96
CA CYS A 335 27.87 63.50 -3.70
C CYS A 335 29.35 63.86 -3.83
N ARG A 336 30.16 62.99 -4.46
CA ARG A 336 31.59 63.29 -4.69
C ARG A 336 31.79 64.56 -5.53
N VAL A 337 31.00 64.74 -6.57
CA VAL A 337 31.05 65.96 -7.41
C VAL A 337 30.70 67.20 -6.56
N LYS A 338 29.65 67.10 -5.73
CA LYS A 338 29.26 68.18 -4.82
C LYS A 338 30.37 68.52 -3.83
N ASP A 339 31.00 67.52 -3.21
CA ASP A 339 32.09 67.71 -2.26
C ASP A 339 33.29 68.43 -2.90
N THR A 340 33.65 68.07 -4.14
CA THR A 340 34.68 68.81 -4.90
C THR A 340 34.30 70.26 -5.16
N ILE A 341 33.05 70.53 -5.58
CA ILE A 341 32.58 71.90 -5.82
C ILE A 341 32.59 72.71 -4.51
N THR A 342 32.15 72.13 -3.40
CA THR A 342 32.18 72.78 -2.09
C THR A 342 33.61 73.09 -1.67
N ALA A 343 34.56 72.17 -1.83
CA ALA A 343 35.97 72.40 -1.52
C ALA A 343 36.56 73.54 -2.38
N ASP A 344 36.23 73.60 -3.67
CA ASP A 344 36.66 74.67 -4.57
C ASP A 344 36.09 76.03 -4.17
N LEU A 345 34.79 76.09 -3.83
CA LEU A 345 34.13 77.32 -3.36
C LEU A 345 34.72 77.80 -2.03
N GLU A 346 34.96 76.90 -1.08
CA GLU A 346 35.63 77.26 0.18
C GLU A 346 37.05 77.79 -0.06
N ALA A 347 37.80 77.22 -1.00
CA ALA A 347 39.13 77.72 -1.37
C ALA A 347 39.05 79.13 -1.98
N GLN A 348 38.05 79.40 -2.83
CA GLN A 348 37.80 80.73 -3.38
C GLN A 348 37.42 81.74 -2.30
N ILE A 349 36.52 81.39 -1.38
CA ILE A 349 36.13 82.24 -0.23
C ILE A 349 37.36 82.58 0.61
N ARG A 350 38.16 81.58 0.99
CA ARG A 350 39.41 81.80 1.75
C ARG A 350 40.38 82.72 1.02
N ASN A 351 40.44 82.66 -0.31
CA ASN A 351 41.29 83.55 -1.11
C ASN A 351 40.75 85.00 -1.13
N LEU A 352 39.44 85.17 -1.32
CA LEU A 352 38.78 86.48 -1.28
C LEU A 352 38.90 87.12 0.11
N GLU A 353 38.69 86.37 1.19
CA GLU A 353 38.89 86.84 2.57
C GLU A 353 40.32 87.35 2.79
N ARG A 354 41.34 86.63 2.29
CA ARG A 354 42.74 87.07 2.35
C ARG A 354 42.96 88.37 1.57
N GLN A 355 42.40 88.50 0.36
CA GLN A 355 42.49 89.73 -0.44
C GLN A 355 41.82 90.91 0.25
N LEU A 356 40.65 90.70 0.87
CA LEU A 356 39.90 91.73 1.58
C LEU A 356 40.66 92.20 2.83
N THR A 357 41.28 91.25 3.55
CA THR A 357 42.14 91.53 4.71
C THR A 357 43.40 92.30 4.30
N ALA A 358 43.97 92.01 3.12
CA ALA A 358 45.12 92.72 2.58
C ALA A 358 44.77 94.15 2.12
N ASN A 359 43.58 94.36 1.56
CA ASN A 359 43.15 95.66 1.03
C ASN A 359 42.58 96.62 2.12
N ASN A 360 42.03 96.10 3.23
CA ASN A 360 41.38 96.92 4.27
C ASN A 360 42.26 97.18 5.50
N GLN A 361 43.54 97.55 5.32
CA GLN A 361 44.38 98.09 6.41
C GLN A 361 44.04 99.54 6.82
N LEU A 362 42.86 100.08 6.49
CA LEU A 362 42.37 101.34 7.05
C LEU A 362 40.92 101.22 7.54
N ILE A 363 40.81 101.18 8.87
CA ILE A 363 39.80 101.82 9.73
C ILE A 363 38.33 101.64 9.30
N ILE A 364 37.66 100.62 9.86
CA ILE A 364 36.28 100.77 10.36
C ILE A 364 36.18 100.08 11.72
N PRO A 365 35.69 100.75 12.78
CA PRO A 365 35.44 100.14 14.07
C PRO A 365 34.29 99.14 14.00
N THR A 366 34.50 98.05 14.71
CA THR A 366 33.56 96.98 15.06
C THR A 366 32.15 97.46 15.40
N GLU A 367 31.22 97.25 14.47
CA GLU A 367 29.80 97.06 14.78
C GLU A 367 29.15 95.82 14.09
N PRO A 368 29.78 94.62 14.04
CA PRO A 368 29.07 93.38 13.69
C PRO A 368 28.79 92.45 14.89
N THR A 369 29.15 92.84 16.12
CA THR A 369 29.01 91.97 17.30
C THR A 369 27.56 91.70 17.67
N VAL A 370 26.63 92.64 17.44
CA VAL A 370 25.20 92.42 17.73
C VAL A 370 24.57 91.44 16.75
N LEU A 371 24.79 91.62 15.44
CA LEU A 371 24.31 90.71 14.40
C LEU A 371 24.92 89.30 14.49
N LYS A 372 26.20 89.19 14.88
CA LYS A 372 26.85 87.90 15.08
C LYS A 372 26.28 87.16 16.29
N VAL A 373 26.06 87.85 17.41
CA VAL A 373 25.42 87.28 18.60
C VAL A 373 23.96 86.89 18.31
N GLU A 374 23.24 87.67 17.53
CA GLU A 374 21.87 87.35 17.11
C GLU A 374 21.83 86.15 16.14
N TYR A 375 22.79 86.03 15.22
CA TYR A 375 22.95 84.86 14.35
C TYR A 375 23.33 83.61 15.12
N GLU A 376 24.25 83.70 16.10
CA GLU A 376 24.62 82.58 16.99
C GLU A 376 23.44 82.13 17.85
N LYS A 377 22.60 83.07 18.33
CA LYS A 377 21.35 82.72 19.02
C LYS A 377 20.36 82.02 18.09
N LEU A 378 20.17 82.54 16.87
CA LEU A 378 19.27 81.93 15.89
C LEU A 378 19.76 80.53 15.48
N ASP A 379 21.06 80.32 15.35
CA ASP A 379 21.66 79.03 15.02
C ASP A 379 21.56 78.04 16.20
N GLN A 380 21.69 78.51 17.45
CA GLN A 380 21.40 77.71 18.63
C GLN A 380 19.92 77.31 18.70
N GLU A 381 18.99 78.22 18.42
CA GLU A 381 17.56 77.93 18.35
C GLU A 381 17.24 76.94 17.23
N LEU A 382 17.84 77.12 16.04
CA LEU A 382 17.72 76.19 14.91
C LEU A 382 18.26 74.80 15.24
N ASN A 383 19.41 74.71 15.89
CA ASN A 383 19.99 73.44 16.31
C ASN A 383 19.16 72.77 17.43
N SER A 384 18.57 73.55 18.33
CA SER A 384 17.67 73.03 19.36
C SER A 384 16.37 72.48 18.77
N THR A 385 15.82 73.15 17.76
CA THR A 385 14.61 72.71 17.05
C THR A 385 14.89 71.51 16.15
N ARG A 386 16.05 71.45 15.48
CA ARG A 386 16.51 70.23 14.77
C ARG A 386 16.63 69.04 15.70
N LYS A 387 17.26 69.19 16.87
CA LYS A 387 17.34 68.11 17.86
C LYS A 387 15.95 67.64 18.31
N ARG A 388 15.02 68.56 18.55
CA ARG A 388 13.62 68.20 18.87
C ARG A 388 12.95 67.46 17.71
N LEU A 389 13.17 67.89 16.47
CA LEU A 389 12.65 67.22 15.29
C LEU A 389 13.22 65.81 15.15
N ASP A 390 14.53 65.62 15.37
CA ASP A 390 15.17 64.30 15.35
C ASP A 390 14.58 63.39 16.43
N THR A 391 14.37 63.90 17.64
CA THR A 391 13.67 63.16 18.70
C THR A 391 12.28 62.73 18.25
N ILE A 392 11.48 63.65 17.68
CA ILE A 392 10.14 63.33 17.16
C ILE A 392 10.21 62.28 16.04
N ILE A 393 11.17 62.38 15.12
CA ILE A 393 11.36 61.39 14.05
C ILE A 393 11.71 60.02 14.64
N THR A 394 12.57 59.95 15.65
CA THR A 394 12.89 58.68 16.33
C THR A 394 11.68 58.09 17.05
N GLU A 395 10.84 58.92 17.67
CA GLU A 395 9.57 58.49 18.27
C GLU A 395 8.57 57.99 17.22
N ILE A 396 8.45 58.66 16.08
CA ILE A 396 7.60 58.22 14.96
C ILE A 396 8.08 56.86 14.45
N LYS A 397 9.39 56.69 14.20
CA LYS A 397 9.94 55.39 13.76
C LYS A 397 9.71 54.29 14.80
N ALA A 398 9.83 54.59 16.09
CA ALA A 398 9.51 53.64 17.15
C ALA A 398 8.02 53.24 17.14
N LYS A 399 7.13 54.20 16.91
CA LYS A 399 5.69 53.94 16.74
C LYS A 399 5.38 53.14 15.48
N ASP A 400 6.09 53.37 14.37
CA ASP A 400 5.92 52.57 13.15
C ASP A 400 6.35 51.10 13.36
N VAL A 401 7.46 50.87 14.06
CA VAL A 401 7.87 49.50 14.45
C VAL A 401 6.82 48.84 15.33
N LEU A 402 6.27 49.57 16.30
CA LEU A 402 5.18 49.07 17.14
C LEU A 402 3.92 48.78 16.32
N ASN A 403 3.57 49.63 15.36
CA ASN A 403 2.41 49.44 14.50
C ASN A 403 2.58 48.22 13.58
N ASN A 404 3.76 48.03 12.98
CA ASN A 404 4.08 46.84 12.19
C ASN A 404 3.97 45.55 13.02
N LYS A 405 4.42 45.59 14.28
CA LYS A 405 4.26 44.48 15.22
C LYS A 405 2.78 44.21 15.53
N LEU A 406 1.99 45.26 15.76
CA LEU A 406 0.55 45.14 15.98
C LEU A 406 -0.17 44.54 14.76
N GLU A 407 0.19 44.96 13.55
CA GLU A 407 -0.34 44.38 12.32
C GLU A 407 0.02 42.90 12.16
N GLN A 408 1.25 42.52 12.52
CA GLN A 408 1.68 41.12 12.52
C GLN A 408 0.87 40.30 13.52
N ASP A 409 0.67 40.81 14.74
CA ASP A 409 -0.15 40.16 15.78
C ASP A 409 -1.61 40.01 15.32
N ILE A 410 -2.19 41.03 14.65
CA ILE A 410 -3.53 40.95 14.06
C ILE A 410 -3.60 39.87 12.97
N ARG A 411 -2.58 39.75 12.12
CA ARG A 411 -2.54 38.68 11.08
C ARG A 411 -2.45 37.29 11.71
N LEU A 412 -1.63 37.12 12.75
CA LEU A 412 -1.53 35.84 13.46
C LEU A 412 -2.84 35.47 14.16
N LEU A 413 -3.51 36.44 14.79
CA LEU A 413 -4.83 36.24 15.40
C LEU A 413 -5.88 35.83 14.37
N LYS A 414 -5.92 36.47 13.20
CA LYS A 414 -6.82 36.08 12.11
C LYS A 414 -6.54 34.66 11.64
N LYS A 415 -5.28 34.32 11.39
CA LYS A 415 -4.88 32.98 10.97
C LYS A 415 -5.29 31.91 11.99
N PHE A 416 -5.05 32.16 13.27
CA PHE A 416 -5.47 31.27 14.35
C PHE A 416 -7.00 31.09 14.39
N HIS A 417 -7.76 32.18 14.21
CA HIS A 417 -9.21 32.13 14.18
C HIS A 417 -9.74 31.33 12.97
N ASP A 418 -9.16 31.54 11.79
CA ASP A 418 -9.51 30.82 10.57
C ASP A 418 -9.19 29.32 10.70
N GLU A 419 -8.02 28.97 11.25
CA GLU A 419 -7.62 27.58 11.53
C GLU A 419 -8.59 26.91 12.54
N GLN A 420 -9.05 27.64 13.57
CA GLN A 420 -10.06 27.12 14.50
C GLN A 420 -11.42 26.92 13.83
N LEU A 421 -11.86 27.86 12.99
CA LEU A 421 -13.11 27.73 12.24
C LEU A 421 -13.06 26.54 11.28
N GLU A 422 -11.94 26.33 10.59
CA GLU A 422 -11.74 25.19 9.69
C GLU A 422 -11.81 23.85 10.46
N GLN A 423 -11.16 23.75 11.62
CA GLN A 423 -11.28 22.58 12.48
C GLN A 423 -12.71 22.32 12.96
N GLN A 424 -13.45 23.37 13.31
CA GLN A 424 -14.86 23.25 13.69
C GLN A 424 -15.73 22.76 12.52
N VAL A 425 -15.52 23.31 11.32
CA VAL A 425 -16.22 22.89 10.09
C VAL A 425 -15.91 21.42 9.77
N GLN A 426 -14.65 21.01 9.89
CA GLN A 426 -14.25 19.63 9.60
C GLN A 426 -14.80 18.63 10.62
N THR A 427 -14.86 19.03 11.90
CA THR A 427 -15.53 18.24 12.95
C THR A 427 -17.03 18.10 12.65
N ALA A 428 -17.71 19.21 12.34
CA ALA A 428 -19.13 19.18 11.99
C ALA A 428 -19.40 18.34 10.73
N ALA A 429 -18.53 18.39 9.72
CA ALA A 429 -18.63 17.56 8.52
C ALA A 429 -18.48 16.06 8.82
N SER A 430 -17.54 15.70 9.72
CA SER A 430 -17.38 14.32 10.19
C SER A 430 -18.62 13.82 10.94
N ASP A 431 -19.19 14.65 11.82
CA ASP A 431 -20.41 14.33 12.56
C ASP A 431 -21.60 14.10 11.61
N VAL A 432 -21.74 14.94 10.58
CA VAL A 432 -22.77 14.77 9.54
C VAL A 432 -22.61 13.46 8.77
N GLU A 433 -21.39 13.08 8.40
CA GLU A 433 -21.18 11.82 7.67
C GLU A 433 -21.42 10.60 8.59
N GLN A 434 -21.06 10.68 9.87
CA GLN A 434 -21.40 9.64 10.85
C GLN A 434 -22.92 9.46 10.97
N LEU A 435 -23.68 10.56 11.12
CA LEU A 435 -25.15 10.52 11.15
C LEU A 435 -25.73 9.96 9.85
N ARG A 436 -25.15 10.29 8.69
CA ARG A 436 -25.58 9.71 7.40
C ARG A 436 -25.35 8.20 7.35
N THR A 437 -24.23 7.70 7.85
CA THR A 437 -23.97 6.24 7.91
C THR A 437 -24.95 5.54 8.84
N GLU A 438 -25.26 6.13 10.00
CA GLU A 438 -26.23 5.60 10.95
C GLU A 438 -27.64 5.53 10.34
N ILE A 439 -28.07 6.59 9.66
CA ILE A 439 -29.34 6.61 8.92
C ILE A 439 -29.38 5.52 7.85
N ARG A 440 -28.30 5.30 7.08
CA ARG A 440 -28.24 4.22 6.08
C ARG A 440 -28.38 2.84 6.74
N THR A 441 -27.70 2.61 7.88
CA THR A 441 -27.81 1.33 8.61
C THR A 441 -29.21 1.10 9.15
N LEU A 442 -29.86 2.14 9.69
CA LEU A 442 -31.24 2.05 10.19
C LEU A 442 -32.23 1.79 9.06
N LYS A 443 -32.04 2.39 7.88
CA LYS A 443 -32.85 2.09 6.69
C LYS A 443 -32.73 0.63 6.26
N HIS A 444 -31.51 0.09 6.17
CA HIS A 444 -31.28 -1.31 5.82
C HIS A 444 -31.96 -2.27 6.81
N LEU A 445 -31.83 -2.00 8.12
CA LEU A 445 -32.52 -2.79 9.15
C LEU A 445 -34.04 -2.68 9.09
N SER A 446 -34.59 -1.56 8.61
CA SER A 446 -36.04 -1.39 8.42
C SER A 446 -36.55 -2.12 7.18
N GLU A 447 -35.75 -2.18 6.11
CA GLU A 447 -36.05 -2.94 4.89
C GLU A 447 -36.01 -4.44 5.17
N GLU A 448 -35.00 -4.94 5.88
CA GLU A 448 -34.94 -6.35 6.31
C GLU A 448 -36.14 -6.78 7.16
N LYS A 449 -36.65 -5.89 8.03
CA LYS A 449 -37.85 -6.16 8.84
C LYS A 449 -39.17 -6.06 8.07
N ALA A 450 -39.18 -5.46 6.89
CA ALA A 450 -40.39 -5.36 6.06
C ALA A 450 -40.57 -6.59 5.15
N ASP A 451 -39.48 -7.34 4.91
CA ASP A 451 -39.47 -8.56 4.10
C ASP A 451 -39.68 -9.85 4.94
N GLU A 452 -39.64 -9.74 6.29
CA GLU A 452 -40.10 -10.76 7.24
C GLU A 452 -41.60 -10.60 7.56
#